data_AF-A0A857DNI7-F1
#
_entry.id   AF-A0A857DNI7-F1
#
_cell.length_a   1.000
_cell.length_b   1.000
_cell.length_c   1.000
_cell.angle_alpha   90.00
_cell.angle_beta   90.00
_cell.angle_gamma   90.00
#
_symmetry.space_group_name_H-M   'P 1'
#
loop_
_entity.id
_entity.type
_entity.pdbx_description
1 polymer ?
#
loop_
_entity_poly.entity_id
_entity_poly.type
_entity_poly.pdbx_seq_one_letter_code
_entity_poly.pdbx_strand_id
1 'polypeptide(L)' 'MDGLASIVQQKFRLDPFTNPLFLFCGRRCDRIKVLYWEGNGFVLLYKRLENGRFQWPRSVAEAQALTPRSTGGSWKV' A
#
# COMPACT_ATOMS: atom_id res chain seq x y z
N MET A 1 11.01 -7.15 -5.23
CA MET A 1 9.71 -6.52 -5.55
C MET A 1 8.78 -7.51 -6.22
N ASP A 2 9.33 -8.41 -7.04
CA ASP A 2 8.65 -9.47 -7.81
C ASP A 2 7.68 -10.33 -6.99
N GLY A 3 8.02 -10.66 -5.74
CA GLY A 3 7.09 -11.39 -4.87
C GLY A 3 5.78 -10.63 -4.58
N LEU A 4 5.84 -9.31 -4.43
CA LEU A 4 4.64 -8.49 -4.24
C LEU A 4 3.86 -8.35 -5.56
N ALA A 5 4.54 -8.11 -6.67
CA ALA A 5 3.92 -8.08 -8.00
C ALA A 5 3.22 -9.42 -8.32
N SER A 6 3.87 -10.54 -8.00
CA SER A 6 3.29 -11.88 -8.13
C SER A 6 2.03 -12.06 -7.28
N ILE A 7 2.00 -11.54 -6.04
CA ILE A 7 0.78 -11.55 -5.23
C ILE A 7 -0.35 -10.77 -5.91
N VAL A 8 -0.07 -9.59 -6.48
CA VAL A 8 -1.05 -8.78 -7.22
C VAL A 8 -1.63 -9.57 -8.39
N GLN A 9 -0.77 -10.15 -9.22
CA GLN A 9 -1.19 -10.92 -10.40
C GLN A 9 -1.93 -12.21 -10.04
N GLN A 10 -1.38 -13.00 -9.13
CA GLN A 10 -1.87 -14.35 -8.88
C GLN A 10 -3.07 -14.37 -7.95
N LYS A 11 -3.05 -13.57 -6.88
CA LYS A 11 -4.14 -13.59 -5.88
C LYS A 11 -5.26 -12.63 -6.22
N PHE A 12 -4.93 -11.44 -6.70
CA PHE A 12 -5.92 -10.39 -6.96
C PHE A 12 -6.32 -10.29 -8.43
N ARG A 13 -5.62 -11.00 -9.34
CA ARG A 13 -5.88 -10.96 -10.79
C ARG A 13 -5.82 -9.54 -11.36
N LEU A 14 -4.97 -8.70 -10.78
CA LEU A 14 -4.72 -7.33 -11.23
C LEU A 14 -3.38 -7.25 -11.96
N ASP A 15 -3.25 -6.28 -12.86
CA ASP A 15 -1.99 -6.02 -13.55
C ASP A 15 -1.11 -5.03 -12.75
N PRO A 16 0.03 -5.47 -12.18
CA PRO A 16 0.91 -4.61 -11.41
C PRO A 16 1.69 -3.61 -12.26
N PHE A 17 1.69 -3.74 -13.60
CA PHE A 17 2.38 -2.84 -14.52
C PHE A 17 1.52 -1.65 -14.96
N THR A 18 0.31 -1.53 -14.41
CA THR A 18 -0.55 -0.37 -14.64
C THR A 18 -0.23 0.75 -13.61
N ASN A 19 -0.89 1.91 -13.73
CA ASN A 19 -0.68 3.05 -12.81
C ASN A 19 -1.29 2.97 -11.38
N PRO A 20 -1.97 1.91 -10.88
CA PRO A 20 -2.46 1.91 -9.51
C PRO A 20 -1.35 1.66 -8.50
N LEU A 21 -1.50 2.29 -7.33
CA LEU A 21 -0.66 2.06 -6.15
C LEU A 21 -1.18 0.83 -5.40
N PHE A 22 -0.32 -0.17 -5.18
CA PHE A 22 -0.66 -1.34 -4.36
C PHE A 22 -0.06 -1.20 -2.97
N LEU A 23 -0.92 -1.06 -1.96
CA LEU A 23 -0.51 -0.96 -0.57
C LEU A 23 -0.60 -2.33 0.12
N PHE A 24 0.47 -2.69 0.82
CA PHE A 24 0.54 -3.90 1.64
C PHE A 24 0.86 -3.52 3.07
N CYS A 25 0.17 -4.14 4.03
CA CYS A 25 0.44 -3.99 5.44
C CYS A 25 0.86 -5.32 6.04
N GLY A 26 1.95 -5.33 6.80
CA GLY A 26 2.39 -6.52 7.52
C GLY A 26 1.36 -6.92 8.59
N ARG A 27 1.38 -8.19 9.02
CA ARG A 27 0.43 -8.71 10.05
C ARG A 27 0.42 -7.89 11.34
N ARG A 28 1.56 -7.36 11.74
CA ARG A 28 1.73 -6.52 12.95
C ARG A 28 1.27 -5.07 12.77
N CYS A 29 0.94 -4.67 11.54
CA CYS A 29 0.55 -3.30 11.17
C CYS A 29 1.56 -2.21 11.57
N ASP A 30 2.82 -2.55 11.82
CA ASP A 30 3.91 -1.60 12.07
C ASP A 30 4.61 -1.17 10.77
N ARG A 31 4.28 -1.82 9.65
CA ARG A 31 4.95 -1.67 8.36
C ARG A 31 3.95 -1.55 7.22
N ILE A 32 4.17 -0.58 6.35
CA ILE A 32 3.48 -0.47 5.06
C ILE A 32 4.51 -0.53 3.94
N LYS A 33 4.14 -1.22 2.86
CA LYS A 33 4.84 -1.22 1.58
C LYS A 33 3.89 -0.66 0.53
N VAL A 34 4.36 0.25 -0.32
CA VAL A 34 3.63 0.74 -1.50
C VAL A 34 4.42 0.32 -2.72
N LEU A 35 3.81 -0.50 -3.56
CA LEU A 35 4.37 -0.92 -4.84
C LEU A 35 3.69 -0.13 -5.95
N TYR A 36 4.46 0.51 -6.81
CA TYR A 36 3.97 1.15 -8.03
C TYR A 36 4.91 0.90 -9.20
N TRP A 37 4.36 0.82 -10.40
CA TRP A 37 5.11 0.77 -11.65
C TRP A 37 5.21 2.17 -12.24
N GLU A 38 6.41 2.62 -12.59
CA GLU A 38 6.64 3.96 -13.15
C GLU A 38 6.93 3.96 -14.66
N GLY A 39 6.68 2.84 -15.33
CA GLY A 39 6.87 2.69 -16.77
C GLY A 39 8.10 1.86 -17.15
N ASN A 40 9.23 2.10 -16.49
CA ASN A 40 10.48 1.36 -16.73
C ASN A 40 10.91 0.47 -15.54
N GLY A 41 10.20 0.54 -14.41
CA GLY A 41 10.60 -0.14 -13.20
C GLY A 41 9.52 -0.13 -12.12
N PHE A 42 9.69 -1.05 -11.17
CA PHE A 42 8.94 -1.02 -9.93
C PHE A 42 9.64 -0.13 -8.92
N VAL A 43 8.85 0.71 -8.27
CA VAL A 43 9.27 1.45 -7.08
C VAL A 43 8.55 0.89 -5.86
N LEU A 44 9.31 0.80 -4.77
CA LEU A 44 8.82 0.32 -3.49
C LEU A 44 9.09 1.36 -2.41
N LEU A 45 8.03 2.00 -1.93
CA LEU A 45 8.09 2.79 -0.71
C LEU A 45 7.89 1.86 0.48
N TYR A 46 8.76 1.95 1.48
CA TYR A 46 8.67 1.17 2.71
C TYR A 46 8.72 2.08 3.91
N LYS A 47 7.66 2.04 4.73
CA LYS A 47 7.59 2.79 5.98
C LYS A 47 7.40 1.82 7.15
N ARG A 48 8.30 1.91 8.13
CA ARG A 48 8.18 1.23 9.41
C ARG A 48 7.97 2.27 10.50
N LEU A 49 7.03 2.02 11.40
CA LEU A 49 6.88 2.79 12.62
C LEU A 49 7.80 2.19 13.68
N GLU A 50 8.59 3.02 14.34
CA GLU A 50 9.42 2.58 15.47
C GLU A 50 8.53 2.25 16.69
N ASN A 51 7.43 3.00 16.86
CA ASN A 51 6.43 2.77 17.88
C ASN A 51 5.01 2.88 17.30
N GLY A 52 4.11 2.00 17.75
CA GLY A 52 2.70 2.01 17.34
C GLY A 52 2.39 1.17 16.10
N ARG A 53 1.18 1.38 15.55
CA ARG A 53 0.64 0.64 14.40
C ARG A 53 -0.14 1.58 13.50
N PHE A 54 -0.12 1.31 12.20
CA PHE A 54 -1.01 1.91 11.23
C PHE A 54 -2.46 1.50 11.49
N GLN A 55 -3.39 2.44 11.33
CA GLN A 55 -4.82 2.14 11.23
C GLN A 55 -5.06 1.58 9.82
N TRP A 56 -5.04 0.25 9.72
CA TRP A 56 -5.17 -0.45 8.46
C TRP A 56 -6.58 -1.04 8.31
N PRO A 57 -7.32 -0.72 7.23
CA PRO A 57 -8.67 -1.21 7.05
C PRO A 57 -8.70 -2.73 6.95
N ARG A 58 -9.66 -3.37 7.62
CA ARG A 58 -9.85 -4.83 7.63
C ARG A 58 -11.05 -5.28 6.81
N SER A 59 -11.85 -4.33 6.35
CA SER A 59 -13.00 -4.55 5.47
C SER A 59 -12.99 -3.59 4.30
N VAL A 60 -13.72 -3.93 3.24
CA VAL A 60 -13.93 -3.04 2.08
C VAL A 60 -14.62 -1.75 2.51
N ALA A 61 -15.59 -1.84 3.42
CA ALA A 61 -16.29 -0.68 3.97
C ALA A 61 -15.34 0.27 4.72
N GLU A 62 -14.45 -0.26 5.57
CA GLU A 62 -13.42 0.56 6.22
C GLU A 62 -12.46 1.19 5.22
N ALA A 63 -12.07 0.46 4.17
CA ALA A 63 -11.18 0.98 3.15
C ALA A 63 -11.82 2.11 2.33
N GLN A 64 -13.11 1.99 2.01
CA GLN A 64 -13.88 3.02 1.32
C GLN A 64 -14.15 4.25 2.21
N ALA A 65 -14.29 4.03 3.52
CA ALA A 65 -14.47 5.09 4.51
C ALA A 65 -13.17 5.83 4.85
N LEU A 66 -12.01 5.42 4.29
CA LEU A 66 -10.77 6.18 4.39
C LEU A 66 -10.92 7.51 3.65
N THR A 67 -11.41 8.51 4.37
CA THR A 67 -11.31 9.90 3.94
C THR A 67 -9.86 10.37 4.10
N PRO A 68 -9.38 11.32 3.26
CA PRO A 68 -8.13 12.03 3.50
C PRO A 68 -8.23 12.78 4.83
N ARG A 69 -8.02 12.09 5.95
CA ARG A 69 -7.99 12.72 7.25
C ARG A 69 -6.65 13.41 7.34
N SER A 70 -6.68 14.73 7.53
CA SER A 70 -5.51 15.61 7.71
C SER A 70 -4.73 15.21 8.96
N THR A 71 -4.09 14.05 8.97
CA THR A 71 -3.23 13.61 10.06
C THR A 71 -1.88 14.26 9.89
N GLY A 72 -1.75 15.53 10.28
CA GLY A 72 -0.51 16.23 10.69
C GLY A 72 0.76 16.10 9.81
N GLY A 73 0.64 15.52 8.62
CA GLY A 73 1.71 15.18 7.71
C GLY A 73 1.12 15.38 6.33
N SER A 74 1.50 16.50 5.73
CA SER A 74 1.08 16.90 4.40
C SER A 74 1.52 15.84 3.38
N TRP A 75 0.61 14.95 3.00
CA TRP A 75 0.74 14.17 1.78
C TRP A 75 0.13 15.01 0.66
N LYS A 76 0.99 15.67 -0.12
CA LYS A 76 0.58 16.20 -1.42
C LYS A 76 0.61 15.03 -2.39
N VAL A 77 -0.54 14.72 -2.97
CA VAL A 77 -0.64 13.93 -4.20
C VAL A 77 -0.15 14.81 -5.35
#